data_AF-A0A1H6X6W7-F1
#
_entry.id   AF-A0A1H6X6W7-F1
#
_cell.length_a   1.000
_cell.length_b   1.000
_cell.length_c   1.000
_cell.angle_alpha   90.00
_cell.angle_beta   90.00
_cell.angle_gamma   90.00
#
_symmetry.space_group_name_H-M   'P 1'
#
loop_
_entity.id
_entity.type
_entity.pdbx_description
1 polymer ?
#
loop_
_entity_poly.entity_id
_entity_poly.type
_entity_poly.pdbx_seq_one_letter_code
_entity_poly.pdbx_strand_id
1 'polypeptide(L)'
;DNSIELIGGVGAVLADTELKVKAGGIADTHLAVGAVTETKILDSAVTTLKIKDEAVTLGKLAKGEEADLVLTTGAGGVPTWTKKDLIATKKDLTTDGVIVIGDASSTVTSLVGAVMQPTTLSLKNNSVVVDKLAIISGKNQHIVTDETGKPKWESKAVNVTSTATLLNEAIDGKKVYSITIPTAAVIAPTTNTGLTYNSEMTVPIAADFDYLLSVHIFDKNKKLVMSSVTDGTATGGKLTFRFGGNGMYLTLPVAADYRVVLKYASKDSYVN
;
A
#
# COMPACT_ATOMS: atom_id res chain seq x y z
N ASP A 1 40.62 40.66 64.46
CA ASP A 1 39.41 40.35 63.66
C ASP A 1 38.24 39.81 64.49
N ASN A 2 38.38 39.60 65.82
CA ASN A 2 37.37 38.96 66.69
C ASN A 2 37.14 37.47 66.41
N SER A 3 38.03 36.79 65.70
CA SER A 3 37.87 35.39 65.29
C SER A 3 37.99 34.38 66.45
N ILE A 4 38.56 34.80 67.59
CA ILE A 4 38.79 33.98 68.78
C ILE A 4 37.93 34.48 69.95
N GLU A 5 37.38 33.54 70.72
CA GLU A 5 36.71 33.77 72.00
C GLU A 5 37.50 33.12 73.14
N LEU A 6 37.64 33.87 74.23
CA LEU A 6 38.29 33.44 75.46
C LEU A 6 37.25 33.39 76.57
N ILE A 7 37.00 32.20 77.14
CA ILE A 7 36.04 32.01 78.23
C ILE A 7 36.82 31.73 79.51
N GLY A 8 36.51 32.47 80.59
CA GLY A 8 37.09 32.23 81.93
C GLY A 8 38.47 32.85 82.21
N GLY A 9 39.04 33.62 81.28
CA GLY A 9 40.40 34.16 81.40
C GLY A 9 40.61 35.31 82.41
N VAL A 10 39.58 35.75 83.13
CA VAL A 10 39.70 36.82 84.14
C VAL A 10 40.18 36.20 85.45
N GLY A 11 41.49 36.30 85.72
CA GLY A 11 42.13 35.81 86.96
C GLY A 11 42.72 34.39 86.90
N ALA A 12 42.88 33.82 85.70
CA ALA A 12 43.15 32.40 85.46
C ALA A 12 44.60 31.92 85.70
N VAL A 13 45.35 32.50 86.66
CA VAL A 13 46.75 32.11 86.93
C VAL A 13 46.89 30.60 87.22
N LEU A 14 45.82 29.93 87.63
CA LEU A 14 45.78 28.49 87.94
C LEU A 14 44.50 27.78 87.43
N ALA A 15 43.71 28.39 86.53
CA ALA A 15 42.45 27.82 86.05
C ALA A 15 42.49 27.50 84.55
N ASP A 16 41.86 26.39 84.16
CA ASP A 16 41.74 26.00 82.76
C ASP A 16 41.03 27.11 81.97
N THR A 17 41.71 27.63 80.96
CA THR A 17 41.17 28.65 80.06
C THR A 17 40.85 27.99 78.72
N GLU A 18 39.61 28.14 78.26
CA GLU A 18 39.20 27.58 76.97
C GLU A 18 39.38 28.61 75.84
N LEU A 19 40.15 28.24 74.82
CA LEU A 19 40.36 29.03 73.62
C LEU A 19 39.61 28.40 72.44
N LYS A 20 38.62 29.10 71.90
CA LYS A 20 37.82 28.62 70.76
C LYS A 20 37.82 29.63 69.61
N VAL A 21 37.69 29.09 68.40
CA VAL A 21 37.33 29.91 67.23
C VAL A 21 35.84 30.19 67.31
N LYS A 22 35.45 31.47 67.17
CA LYS A 22 34.04 31.85 67.14
C LYS A 22 33.32 31.24 65.95
N ALA A 23 32.00 31.05 66.08
CA ALA A 23 31.17 30.71 64.92
C ALA A 23 31.32 31.80 63.83
N GLY A 24 31.68 31.39 62.61
CA GLY A 24 32.00 32.33 61.53
C GLY A 24 33.33 33.08 61.68
N GLY A 25 34.15 32.75 62.69
CA GLY A 25 35.46 33.38 62.91
C GLY A 25 36.50 33.05 61.83
N ILE A 26 36.29 32.00 61.04
CA ILE A 26 37.12 31.72 59.86
C ILE A 26 36.51 32.43 58.65
N ALA A 27 37.02 33.63 58.36
CA ALA A 27 36.83 34.33 57.08
C ALA A 27 37.84 33.90 56.02
N ASP A 28 37.64 34.35 54.78
CA ASP A 28 38.51 34.11 53.62
C ASP A 28 39.98 34.49 53.87
N THR A 29 40.24 35.59 54.59
CA THR A 29 41.60 36.03 54.95
C THR A 29 42.35 35.10 55.91
N HIS A 30 41.64 34.20 56.60
CA HIS A 30 42.24 33.25 57.54
C HIS A 30 42.69 31.95 56.87
N LEU A 31 42.20 31.68 55.65
CA LEU A 31 42.60 30.53 54.86
C LEU A 31 43.67 30.94 53.86
N ALA A 32 44.92 30.54 54.14
CA ALA A 32 46.00 30.71 53.17
C ALA A 32 45.69 29.97 51.86
N VAL A 33 46.30 30.41 50.75
CA VAL A 33 46.21 29.71 49.46
C VAL A 33 46.66 28.25 49.62
N GLY A 34 45.83 27.30 49.18
CA GLY A 34 46.08 25.87 49.34
C GLY A 34 45.86 25.32 50.76
N ALA A 35 45.33 26.11 51.71
CA ALA A 35 44.99 25.63 53.04
C ALA A 35 43.90 24.55 53.03
N VAL A 36 43.04 24.55 52.02
CA VAL A 36 42.03 23.51 51.77
C VAL A 36 42.48 22.72 50.54
N THR A 37 43.00 21.52 50.78
CA THR A 37 43.44 20.56 49.76
C THR A 37 42.36 19.51 49.52
N GLU A 38 42.49 18.73 48.46
CA GLU A 38 41.57 17.61 48.15
C GLU A 38 41.40 16.67 49.34
N THR A 39 42.50 16.28 50.00
CA THR A 39 42.49 15.40 51.17
C THR A 39 41.78 15.96 52.41
N LYS A 40 41.55 17.28 52.47
CA LYS A 40 40.80 17.94 53.54
C LYS A 40 39.30 18.05 53.24
N ILE A 41 38.90 17.81 51.99
CA ILE A 41 37.50 17.70 51.58
C ILE A 41 37.13 16.21 51.63
N LEU A 42 36.42 15.82 52.69
CA LEU A 42 35.95 14.45 52.85
C LEU A 42 34.94 14.07 51.74
N ASP A 43 34.81 12.77 51.49
CA ASP A 43 33.79 12.25 50.58
C ASP A 43 32.40 12.75 50.98
N SER A 44 31.61 13.16 49.97
CA SER A 44 30.27 13.76 50.15
C SER A 44 30.25 15.09 50.93
N ALA A 45 31.39 15.71 51.23
CA ALA A 45 31.42 17.02 51.89
C ALA A 45 30.86 18.14 51.01
N VAL A 46 30.89 18.00 49.68
CA VAL A 46 30.25 18.91 48.74
C VAL A 46 28.95 18.28 48.24
N THR A 47 27.83 18.72 48.81
CA THR A 47 26.49 18.26 48.44
C THR A 47 25.86 19.18 47.39
N THR A 48 24.76 18.74 46.78
CA THR A 48 24.01 19.55 45.81
C THR A 48 23.61 20.92 46.37
N LEU A 49 23.12 20.98 47.60
CA LEU A 49 22.75 22.24 48.27
C LEU A 49 23.93 23.20 48.51
N LYS A 50 25.17 22.71 48.53
CA LYS A 50 26.38 23.53 48.67
C LYS A 50 26.83 24.12 47.33
N ILE A 51 26.32 23.61 46.21
CA ILE A 51 26.57 24.11 44.86
C ILE A 51 25.36 24.96 44.46
N LYS A 52 25.55 26.27 44.28
CA LYS A 52 24.48 27.15 43.80
C LYS A 52 24.02 26.73 42.40
N ASP A 53 22.76 27.00 42.07
CA ASP A 53 22.26 26.84 40.71
C ASP A 53 23.17 27.59 39.72
N GLU A 54 23.40 26.96 38.56
CA GLU A 54 24.28 27.46 37.48
C GLU A 54 25.77 27.61 37.87
N ALA A 55 26.18 27.23 39.10
CA ALA A 55 27.58 27.31 39.50
C ALA A 55 28.48 26.37 38.68
N VAL A 56 27.95 25.31 38.06
CA VAL A 56 28.68 24.43 37.14
C VAL A 56 28.38 24.84 35.69
N THR A 57 29.18 25.75 35.15
CA THR A 57 29.10 26.19 33.74
C THR A 57 29.76 25.19 32.80
N LEU A 58 29.48 25.27 31.49
CA LEU A 58 30.12 24.41 30.48
C LEU A 58 31.66 24.37 30.56
N GLY A 59 32.31 25.51 30.86
CA GLY A 59 33.78 25.57 31.03
C GLY A 59 34.32 24.83 32.27
N LYS A 60 33.45 24.41 33.20
CA LYS A 60 33.81 23.58 34.38
C LYS A 60 33.59 22.09 34.13
N LEU A 61 32.86 21.74 33.07
CA LEU A 61 32.72 20.36 32.61
C LEU A 61 33.91 20.03 31.72
N ALA A 62 34.41 18.80 31.80
CA ALA A 62 35.42 18.33 30.86
C ALA A 62 34.89 18.50 29.44
N LYS A 63 35.66 19.19 28.58
CA LYS A 63 35.34 19.26 27.15
C LYS A 63 35.34 17.83 26.60
N GLY A 64 34.41 17.54 25.70
CA GLY A 64 34.53 16.31 24.93
C GLY A 64 35.82 16.33 24.10
N GLU A 65 36.36 15.16 23.80
CA GLU A 65 37.62 15.01 23.03
C GLU A 65 37.52 15.56 21.60
N GLU A 66 36.29 15.63 21.07
CA GLU A 66 35.98 16.02 19.69
C GLU A 66 34.97 17.17 19.63
N ALA A 67 34.82 17.78 18.45
CA ALA A 67 33.75 18.73 18.16
C ALA A 67 32.37 18.01 18.07
N ASP A 68 31.29 18.78 18.24
CA ASP A 68 29.89 18.33 18.06
C ASP A 68 29.46 17.13 18.94
N LEU A 69 29.81 17.19 20.22
CA LEU A 69 29.38 16.22 21.23
C LEU A 69 28.21 16.78 22.06
N VAL A 70 27.31 15.90 22.49
CA VAL A 70 26.22 16.18 23.43
C VAL A 70 26.45 15.34 24.69
N LEU A 71 26.25 15.93 25.87
CA LEU A 71 26.32 15.20 27.13
C LEU A 71 25.06 14.35 27.29
N THR A 72 25.24 13.04 27.38
CA THR A 72 24.17 12.06 27.56
C THR A 72 24.43 11.27 28.84
N THR A 73 23.48 10.42 29.21
CA THR A 73 23.61 9.51 30.35
C THR A 73 23.95 8.12 29.84
N GLY A 74 25.13 7.61 30.20
CA GLY A 74 25.59 6.26 29.90
C GLY A 74 25.08 5.19 30.88
N ALA A 75 25.59 3.97 30.75
CA ALA A 75 25.26 2.87 31.65
C ALA A 75 25.57 3.25 33.12
N GLY A 76 24.64 2.97 34.03
CA GLY A 76 24.80 3.29 35.46
C GLY A 76 24.60 4.77 35.82
N GLY A 77 24.06 5.61 34.92
CA GLY A 77 23.80 7.01 35.22
C GLY A 77 25.01 7.93 35.05
N VAL A 78 26.14 7.41 34.56
CA VAL A 78 27.38 8.16 34.40
C VAL A 78 27.26 9.10 33.19
N PRO A 79 27.50 10.42 33.34
CA PRO A 79 27.52 11.34 32.21
C PRO A 79 28.60 10.94 31.18
N THR A 80 28.23 10.89 29.90
CA THR A 80 29.15 10.54 28.80
C THR A 80 28.93 11.46 27.60
N TRP A 81 30.01 11.81 26.90
CA TRP A 81 29.92 12.62 25.68
C TRP A 81 29.64 11.73 24.48
N THR A 82 28.56 12.00 23.75
CA THR A 82 28.16 11.24 22.55
C THR A 82 28.10 12.16 21.34
N LYS A 83 28.51 11.67 20.16
CA LYS A 83 28.41 12.46 18.92
C LYS A 83 26.98 12.87 18.65
N LYS A 84 26.77 14.15 18.35
CA LYS A 84 25.46 14.72 18.03
C LYS A 84 24.76 13.97 16.90
N ASP A 85 25.51 13.54 15.89
CA ASP A 85 24.97 12.82 14.71
C ASP A 85 24.49 11.39 15.02
N LEU A 86 24.88 10.81 16.16
CA LEU A 86 24.35 9.53 16.65
C LEU A 86 22.99 9.71 17.34
N ILE A 87 22.66 10.93 17.77
CA ILE A 87 21.40 11.26 18.43
C ILE A 87 20.44 11.73 17.34
N ALA A 88 19.58 10.82 16.88
CA ALA A 88 18.56 11.12 15.88
C ALA A 88 17.56 12.14 16.43
N THR A 89 17.81 13.43 16.21
CA THR A 89 16.95 14.53 16.69
C THR A 89 15.75 14.78 15.78
N LYS A 90 15.79 14.27 14.55
CA LYS A 90 14.70 14.09 13.59
C LYS A 90 15.31 13.36 12.38
N LYS A 91 15.38 12.04 12.42
CA LYS A 91 15.63 11.29 11.17
C LYS A 91 14.31 11.28 10.42
N ASP A 92 14.26 11.96 9.28
CA ASP A 92 13.42 11.47 8.20
C ASP A 92 13.84 10.01 7.96
N LEU A 93 12.88 9.08 7.86
CA LEU A 93 13.15 7.71 7.45
C LEU A 93 13.52 7.72 5.97
N THR A 94 14.71 8.23 5.63
CA THR A 94 15.25 8.11 4.29
C THR A 94 15.93 6.75 4.18
N THR A 95 15.12 5.70 4.33
CA THR A 95 15.46 4.40 3.74
C THR A 95 14.72 4.31 2.42
N ASP A 96 15.27 3.52 1.54
CA ASP A 96 15.04 3.32 0.11
C ASP A 96 13.64 2.80 -0.29
N GLY A 97 12.61 3.19 0.47
CA GLY A 97 11.45 3.84 -0.16
C GLY A 97 10.08 3.64 0.51
N VAL A 98 9.85 2.53 1.21
CA VAL A 98 8.48 2.14 1.71
C VAL A 98 8.44 1.48 3.12
N ILE A 99 9.60 1.30 3.77
CA ILE A 99 9.85 1.22 5.24
C ILE A 99 9.79 -0.16 5.94
N VAL A 100 10.96 -0.59 6.45
CA VAL A 100 11.16 -1.57 7.55
C VAL A 100 12.18 -0.99 8.55
N ILE A 101 12.00 -1.29 9.85
CA ILE A 101 13.02 -1.09 10.88
C ILE A 101 13.35 -2.47 11.48
N GLY A 102 14.46 -3.06 11.03
CA GLY A 102 14.91 -4.43 11.32
C GLY A 102 15.61 -5.06 10.11
N ASP A 103 16.35 -6.17 10.27
CA ASP A 103 16.86 -6.91 9.10
C ASP A 103 15.73 -7.65 8.37
N ALA A 104 15.88 -7.84 7.06
CA ALA A 104 14.86 -8.46 6.21
C ALA A 104 14.82 -10.00 6.32
N SER A 105 15.56 -10.61 7.26
CA SER A 105 15.82 -12.05 7.33
C SER A 105 15.67 -12.58 8.76
N SER A 106 14.43 -12.61 9.23
CA SER A 106 13.98 -13.35 10.41
C SER A 106 14.44 -12.86 11.79
N THR A 107 13.48 -12.88 12.71
CA THR A 107 13.59 -12.75 14.17
C THR A 107 14.04 -11.39 14.71
N VAL A 108 13.03 -10.59 15.05
CA VAL A 108 12.99 -9.62 16.16
C VAL A 108 14.31 -9.49 16.91
N THR A 109 15.17 -8.58 16.47
CA THR A 109 16.16 -7.98 17.37
C THR A 109 15.49 -6.74 17.95
N SER A 110 14.86 -6.97 19.11
CA SER A 110 14.28 -5.94 19.96
C SER A 110 15.24 -4.75 20.05
N LEU A 111 14.85 -3.62 19.47
CA LEU A 111 15.55 -2.34 19.61
C LEU A 111 15.28 -1.77 21.00
N VAL A 112 15.72 -2.48 22.04
CA VAL A 112 15.64 -2.02 23.43
C VAL A 112 16.48 -0.75 23.54
N GLY A 113 15.81 0.39 23.73
CA GLY A 113 16.43 1.71 23.91
C GLY A 113 16.38 2.64 22.70
N ALA A 114 15.86 2.20 21.54
CA ALA A 114 15.57 3.14 20.46
C ALA A 114 14.35 4.00 20.85
N VAL A 115 14.51 5.31 20.88
CA VAL A 115 13.43 6.28 21.14
C VAL A 115 12.50 6.32 19.94
N MET A 116 11.69 5.28 19.75
CA MET A 116 10.44 5.37 18.99
C MET A 116 9.36 4.66 19.79
N GLN A 117 8.49 5.46 20.41
CA GLN A 117 7.19 5.01 20.91
C GLN A 117 6.46 4.22 19.81
N PRO A 118 5.47 3.35 20.14
CA PRO A 118 4.69 2.62 19.16
C PRO A 118 4.17 3.57 18.07
N THR A 119 4.67 3.42 16.85
CA THR A 119 4.35 4.32 15.74
C THR A 119 3.48 3.55 14.74
N THR A 120 2.28 4.07 14.45
CA THR A 120 1.39 3.48 13.45
C THR A 120 1.79 3.97 12.06
N LEU A 121 2.15 3.04 11.18
CA LEU A 121 2.32 3.34 9.76
C LEU A 121 0.94 3.30 9.09
N SER A 122 0.54 4.42 8.49
CA SER A 122 -0.74 4.53 7.79
C SER A 122 -0.52 5.14 6.40
N LEU A 123 -1.36 4.74 5.45
CA LEU A 123 -1.48 5.40 4.17
C LEU A 123 -2.62 6.43 4.27
N LYS A 124 -2.37 7.67 3.85
CA LYS A 124 -3.44 8.67 3.76
C LYS A 124 -4.51 8.21 2.77
N ASN A 125 -5.75 8.67 2.98
CA ASN A 125 -6.79 8.47 1.98
C ASN A 125 -6.32 9.02 0.62
N ASN A 126 -6.58 8.27 -0.46
CA ASN A 126 -6.08 8.57 -1.80
C ASN A 126 -4.53 8.52 -1.95
N SER A 127 -3.78 7.82 -1.08
CA SER A 127 -2.32 7.69 -1.27
C SER A 127 -1.93 6.78 -2.43
N VAL A 128 -2.77 5.80 -2.77
CA VAL A 128 -2.58 4.89 -3.92
C VAL A 128 -3.60 5.29 -4.99
N VAL A 129 -3.19 6.24 -5.85
CA VAL A 129 -3.98 6.68 -7.01
C VAL A 129 -3.51 5.96 -8.27
N VAL A 130 -4.37 5.92 -9.29
CA VAL A 130 -4.09 5.28 -10.57
C VAL A 130 -2.81 5.80 -11.24
N ASP A 131 -2.44 7.07 -11.04
CA ASP A 131 -1.20 7.65 -11.59
C ASP A 131 0.08 7.10 -10.95
N LYS A 132 -0.05 6.55 -9.73
CA LYS A 132 1.04 5.87 -9.00
C LYS A 132 1.05 4.36 -9.24
N LEU A 133 -0.01 3.84 -9.86
CA LEU A 133 -0.01 2.51 -10.44
C LEU A 133 0.48 2.66 -11.88
N ALA A 134 1.23 1.69 -12.41
CA ALA A 134 1.77 1.82 -13.76
C ALA A 134 0.65 2.13 -14.77
N ILE A 135 0.70 3.31 -15.40
CA ILE A 135 -0.27 3.73 -16.43
C ILE A 135 0.01 2.89 -17.66
N ILE A 136 -0.97 2.10 -18.06
CA ILE A 136 -0.89 1.28 -19.26
C ILE A 136 -1.95 1.71 -20.26
N SER A 137 -1.68 1.51 -21.54
CA SER A 137 -2.63 1.85 -22.61
C SER A 137 -3.83 0.90 -22.60
N GLY A 138 -5.01 1.40 -22.24
CA GLY A 138 -6.30 0.70 -22.34
C GLY A 138 -7.26 1.07 -21.21
N LYS A 139 -8.52 1.38 -21.54
CA LYS A 139 -9.57 1.68 -20.56
C LYS A 139 -10.25 0.38 -20.09
N ASN A 140 -10.82 0.37 -18.87
CA ASN A 140 -11.50 -0.78 -18.25
C ASN A 140 -10.60 -2.00 -18.03
N GLN A 141 -9.64 -1.89 -17.11
CA GLN A 141 -8.74 -2.99 -16.73
C GLN A 141 -8.87 -3.30 -15.24
N HIS A 142 -8.50 -4.52 -14.86
CA HIS A 142 -8.33 -4.93 -13.47
C HIS A 142 -6.91 -5.47 -13.27
N ILE A 143 -6.39 -5.40 -12.05
CA ILE A 143 -5.11 -6.03 -11.69
C ILE A 143 -5.40 -7.48 -11.30
N VAL A 144 -4.71 -8.40 -11.96
CA VAL A 144 -4.69 -9.83 -11.64
C VAL A 144 -3.26 -10.26 -11.36
N THR A 145 -3.11 -11.49 -10.89
CA THR A 145 -1.80 -12.13 -10.73
C THR A 145 -1.52 -12.98 -11.97
N ASP A 146 -0.35 -12.81 -12.59
CA ASP A 146 0.08 -13.61 -13.73
C ASP A 146 0.57 -15.01 -13.33
N GLU A 147 0.93 -15.84 -14.31
CA GLU A 147 1.45 -17.20 -14.13
C GLU A 147 2.75 -17.27 -13.30
N THR A 148 3.45 -16.14 -13.16
CA THR A 148 4.68 -16.02 -12.37
C THR A 148 4.44 -15.42 -10.98
N GLY A 149 3.18 -15.15 -10.62
CA GLY A 149 2.83 -14.54 -9.34
C GLY A 149 2.95 -13.02 -9.30
N LYS A 150 3.17 -12.35 -10.43
CA LYS A 150 3.37 -10.89 -10.50
C LYS A 150 2.07 -10.17 -10.84
N PRO A 151 1.84 -8.95 -10.31
CA PRO A 151 0.67 -8.16 -10.66
C PRO A 151 0.76 -7.73 -12.13
N LYS A 152 -0.29 -8.02 -12.88
CA LYS A 152 -0.46 -7.66 -14.28
C LYS A 152 -1.85 -7.07 -14.47
N TRP A 153 -1.93 -6.04 -15.30
CA TRP A 153 -3.22 -5.53 -15.72
C TRP A 153 -3.81 -6.37 -16.84
N GLU A 154 -5.09 -6.70 -16.74
CA GLU A 154 -5.83 -7.38 -17.79
C GLU A 154 -7.13 -6.65 -18.12
N SER A 155 -7.53 -6.72 -19.39
CA SER A 155 -8.77 -6.12 -19.87
C SER A 155 -9.97 -6.72 -19.14
N LYS A 156 -10.80 -5.87 -18.56
CA LYS A 156 -12.10 -6.27 -18.00
C LYS A 156 -13.04 -6.60 -19.15
N ALA A 157 -13.00 -7.85 -19.61
CA ALA A 157 -13.92 -8.35 -20.62
C ALA A 157 -15.37 -8.20 -20.10
N VAL A 158 -16.19 -7.43 -20.81
CA VAL A 158 -17.65 -7.55 -20.69
C VAL A 158 -18.00 -8.82 -21.46
N ASN A 159 -18.05 -9.95 -20.76
CA ASN A 159 -18.57 -11.18 -21.33
C ASN A 159 -20.08 -10.96 -21.58
N VAL A 160 -20.44 -10.53 -22.80
CA VAL A 160 -21.78 -10.81 -23.31
C VAL A 160 -21.80 -12.31 -23.53
N THR A 161 -22.22 -13.06 -22.51
CA THR A 161 -22.35 -14.51 -22.63
C THR A 161 -23.41 -14.78 -23.70
N SER A 162 -23.08 -15.66 -24.66
CA SER A 162 -23.99 -16.19 -25.68
C SER A 162 -25.02 -17.14 -25.04
N THR A 163 -25.58 -16.78 -23.90
CA THR A 163 -26.59 -17.54 -23.19
C THR A 163 -27.96 -17.07 -23.68
N ALA A 164 -28.77 -18.00 -24.15
CA ALA A 164 -30.12 -17.70 -24.58
C ALA A 164 -30.97 -17.23 -23.38
N THR A 165 -31.74 -16.16 -23.59
CA THR A 165 -32.64 -15.58 -22.59
C THR A 165 -34.07 -15.91 -22.99
N LEU A 166 -34.84 -16.52 -22.09
CA LEU A 166 -36.28 -16.77 -22.30
C LEU A 166 -37.02 -15.44 -22.39
N LEU A 167 -37.86 -15.28 -23.41
CA LEU A 167 -38.76 -14.16 -23.57
C LEU A 167 -40.14 -14.51 -22.99
N ASN A 168 -40.86 -13.49 -22.54
CA ASN A 168 -42.26 -13.65 -22.10
C ASN A 168 -43.20 -13.65 -23.32
N GLU A 169 -42.94 -14.57 -24.25
CA GLU A 169 -43.64 -14.73 -25.52
C GLU A 169 -43.68 -16.22 -25.87
N ALA A 170 -44.79 -16.65 -26.47
CA ALA A 170 -44.95 -17.99 -27.01
C ALA A 170 -45.44 -17.90 -28.45
N ILE A 171 -44.82 -18.67 -29.34
CA ILE A 171 -45.24 -18.80 -30.74
C ILE A 171 -45.52 -20.29 -30.98
N ASP A 172 -46.68 -20.60 -31.54
CA ASP A 172 -47.14 -21.99 -31.77
C ASP A 172 -47.08 -22.89 -30.53
N GLY A 173 -47.31 -22.32 -29.35
CA GLY A 173 -47.24 -23.03 -28.07
C GLY A 173 -45.82 -23.40 -27.63
N LYS A 174 -44.78 -22.76 -28.17
CA LYS A 174 -43.36 -22.98 -27.85
C LYS A 174 -42.75 -21.77 -27.17
N LYS A 175 -41.78 -22.01 -26.28
CA LYS A 175 -41.01 -20.94 -25.63
C LYS A 175 -40.14 -20.19 -26.63
N VAL A 176 -40.11 -18.86 -26.54
CA VAL A 176 -39.26 -18.02 -27.38
C VAL A 176 -38.03 -17.58 -26.62
N TYR A 177 -36.86 -17.69 -27.25
CA TYR A 177 -35.58 -17.26 -26.69
C TYR A 177 -34.92 -16.20 -27.57
N SER A 178 -34.17 -15.31 -26.93
CA SER A 178 -33.28 -14.35 -27.59
C SER A 178 -31.83 -14.59 -27.18
N ILE A 179 -30.92 -14.60 -28.14
CA ILE A 179 -29.48 -14.76 -27.90
C ILE A 179 -28.71 -13.66 -28.65
N THR A 180 -27.74 -13.05 -27.97
CA THR A 180 -26.76 -12.15 -28.58
C THR A 180 -25.42 -12.84 -28.66
N ILE A 181 -24.86 -12.87 -29.86
CA ILE A 181 -23.56 -13.45 -30.15
C ILE A 181 -22.63 -12.28 -30.46
N PRO A 182 -21.68 -11.98 -29.55
CA PRO A 182 -20.88 -10.76 -29.66
C PRO A 182 -19.96 -10.76 -30.88
N THR A 183 -19.50 -11.94 -31.29
CA THR A 183 -18.55 -12.11 -32.39
C THR A 183 -18.88 -13.40 -33.16
N ALA A 184 -19.12 -13.28 -34.46
CA ALA A 184 -19.37 -14.38 -35.39
C ALA A 184 -18.59 -14.15 -36.69
N ALA A 185 -18.11 -15.25 -37.28
CA ALA A 185 -17.35 -15.22 -38.52
C ALA A 185 -18.22 -15.57 -39.73
N VAL A 186 -18.09 -14.77 -40.77
CA VAL A 186 -18.50 -15.11 -42.14
C VAL A 186 -17.27 -15.66 -42.85
N ILE A 187 -17.40 -16.85 -43.43
CA ILE A 187 -16.33 -17.56 -44.14
C ILE A 187 -16.74 -17.84 -45.59
N ALA A 188 -15.75 -18.20 -46.42
CA ALA A 188 -16.05 -18.77 -47.73
C ALA A 188 -16.77 -20.12 -47.57
N PRO A 189 -17.66 -20.52 -48.51
CA PRO A 189 -18.45 -21.73 -48.36
C PRO A 189 -17.56 -22.97 -48.35
N THR A 190 -17.78 -23.85 -47.37
CA THR A 190 -16.98 -25.06 -47.19
C THR A 190 -17.54 -26.30 -47.90
N THR A 191 -18.78 -26.25 -48.40
CA THR A 191 -19.45 -27.39 -49.04
C THR A 191 -20.14 -27.01 -50.35
N ASN A 192 -19.79 -27.74 -51.42
CA ASN A 192 -20.28 -27.50 -52.78
C ASN A 192 -21.61 -28.26 -52.98
N THR A 193 -22.73 -27.66 -52.55
CA THR A 193 -24.05 -28.32 -52.51
C THR A 193 -24.88 -28.18 -53.80
N GLY A 194 -24.23 -28.00 -54.96
CA GLY A 194 -24.94 -27.79 -56.23
C GLY A 194 -25.62 -26.43 -56.38
N LEU A 195 -25.63 -25.61 -55.32
CA LEU A 195 -25.96 -24.19 -55.30
C LEU A 195 -24.68 -23.41 -54.94
N THR A 196 -24.33 -22.42 -55.75
CA THR A 196 -23.09 -21.62 -55.60
C THR A 196 -23.29 -20.51 -54.57
N TYR A 197 -23.16 -20.82 -53.27
CA TYR A 197 -23.16 -19.78 -52.25
C TYR A 197 -21.86 -18.98 -52.27
N ASN A 198 -21.90 -17.70 -51.86
CA ASN A 198 -20.70 -16.85 -51.82
C ASN A 198 -20.03 -16.84 -50.45
N SER A 199 -20.80 -17.02 -49.39
CA SER A 199 -20.31 -17.00 -48.00
C SER A 199 -21.26 -17.73 -47.05
N GLU A 200 -20.76 -18.14 -45.90
CA GLU A 200 -21.56 -18.77 -44.84
C GLU A 200 -21.16 -18.26 -43.45
N MET A 201 -22.10 -18.30 -42.51
CA MET A 201 -21.89 -17.95 -41.11
C MET A 201 -22.45 -19.07 -40.24
N THR A 202 -21.67 -19.54 -39.28
CA THR A 202 -22.11 -20.52 -38.29
C THR A 202 -22.10 -19.91 -36.90
N VAL A 203 -23.22 -20.03 -36.20
CA VAL A 203 -23.40 -19.51 -34.85
C VAL A 203 -23.83 -20.61 -33.87
N PRO A 204 -23.41 -20.55 -32.59
CA PRO A 204 -23.91 -21.47 -31.57
C PRO A 204 -25.40 -21.28 -31.33
N ILE A 205 -26.12 -22.38 -31.14
CA ILE A 205 -27.53 -22.39 -30.74
C ILE A 205 -27.79 -23.51 -29.74
N ALA A 206 -28.81 -23.33 -28.89
CA ALA A 206 -29.16 -24.34 -27.90
C ALA A 206 -29.72 -25.62 -28.56
N ALA A 207 -29.55 -26.77 -27.91
CA ALA A 207 -29.93 -28.09 -28.46
C ALA A 207 -31.44 -28.27 -28.63
N ASP A 208 -32.21 -27.52 -27.84
CA ASP A 208 -33.66 -27.40 -27.91
C ASP A 208 -34.13 -26.45 -29.02
N PHE A 209 -33.26 -25.89 -29.86
CA PHE A 209 -33.68 -25.10 -31.02
C PHE A 209 -34.66 -25.89 -31.90
N ASP A 210 -35.75 -25.23 -32.30
CA ASP A 210 -36.71 -25.77 -33.25
C ASP A 210 -36.70 -24.99 -34.57
N TYR A 211 -37.12 -23.71 -34.56
CA TYR A 211 -37.05 -22.85 -35.74
C TYR A 211 -36.71 -21.40 -35.40
N LEU A 212 -36.11 -20.72 -36.38
CA LEU A 212 -35.69 -19.32 -36.27
C LEU A 212 -36.89 -18.39 -36.51
N LEU A 213 -37.04 -17.38 -35.66
CA LEU A 213 -38.07 -16.34 -35.80
C LEU A 213 -37.50 -15.07 -36.44
N SER A 214 -36.31 -14.66 -36.00
CA SER A 214 -35.63 -13.50 -36.59
C SER A 214 -34.12 -13.55 -36.37
N VAL A 215 -33.39 -12.85 -37.23
CA VAL A 215 -31.96 -12.62 -37.11
C VAL A 215 -31.64 -11.19 -37.49
N HIS A 216 -30.73 -10.57 -36.76
CA HIS A 216 -30.16 -9.27 -37.07
C HIS A 216 -28.64 -9.36 -36.97
N ILE A 217 -27.96 -9.12 -38.08
CA ILE A 217 -26.50 -9.15 -38.18
C ILE A 217 -26.00 -7.72 -38.30
N PHE A 218 -25.06 -7.36 -37.44
CA PHE A 218 -24.45 -6.04 -37.38
C PHE A 218 -22.97 -6.14 -37.72
N ASP A 219 -22.44 -5.15 -38.45
CA ASP A 219 -21.00 -5.02 -38.68
C ASP A 219 -20.25 -4.57 -37.41
N LYS A 220 -18.92 -4.44 -37.52
CA LYS A 220 -18.03 -3.94 -36.46
C LYS A 220 -18.40 -2.55 -35.90
N ASN A 221 -19.10 -1.74 -36.69
CA ASN A 221 -19.57 -0.41 -36.30
C ASN A 221 -20.99 -0.46 -35.71
N LYS A 222 -21.54 -1.66 -35.46
CA LYS A 222 -22.90 -1.91 -34.96
C LYS A 222 -23.99 -1.44 -35.93
N LYS A 223 -23.68 -1.30 -37.23
CA LYS A 223 -24.68 -1.01 -38.26
C LYS A 223 -25.35 -2.31 -38.70
N LEU A 224 -26.67 -2.33 -38.76
CA LEU A 224 -27.42 -3.46 -39.29
C LEU A 224 -27.05 -3.68 -40.77
N VAL A 225 -26.52 -4.85 -41.09
CA VAL A 225 -26.10 -5.23 -42.45
C VAL A 225 -26.97 -6.33 -43.05
N MET A 226 -27.66 -7.10 -42.22
CA MET A 226 -28.58 -8.16 -42.66
C MET A 226 -29.66 -8.40 -41.62
N SER A 227 -30.91 -8.57 -42.07
CA SER A 227 -32.03 -8.99 -41.20
C SER A 227 -32.83 -10.17 -41.77
N SER A 228 -32.38 -10.72 -42.89
CA SER A 228 -32.98 -11.88 -43.56
C SER A 228 -31.90 -12.91 -43.86
N VAL A 229 -32.17 -14.16 -43.53
CA VAL A 229 -31.29 -15.30 -43.85
C VAL A 229 -32.10 -16.34 -44.60
N THR A 230 -31.46 -17.01 -45.55
CA THR A 230 -31.99 -18.17 -46.25
C THR A 230 -31.12 -19.39 -45.95
N ASP A 231 -31.67 -20.59 -46.18
CA ASP A 231 -30.97 -21.87 -46.03
C ASP A 231 -30.33 -22.09 -44.64
N GLY A 232 -31.03 -21.65 -43.59
CA GLY A 232 -30.65 -21.88 -42.20
C GLY A 232 -30.69 -23.36 -41.85
N THR A 233 -29.54 -23.99 -41.61
CA THR A 233 -29.46 -25.40 -41.19
C THR A 233 -28.96 -25.52 -39.76
N ALA A 234 -29.73 -26.19 -38.90
CA ALA A 234 -29.37 -26.45 -37.51
C ALA A 234 -28.85 -27.89 -37.36
N THR A 235 -27.61 -28.07 -36.92
CA THR A 235 -27.01 -29.40 -36.70
C THR A 235 -25.96 -29.32 -35.60
N GLY A 236 -26.04 -30.22 -34.61
CA GLY A 236 -25.01 -30.34 -33.56
C GLY A 236 -24.81 -29.09 -32.70
N GLY A 237 -25.88 -28.38 -32.33
CA GLY A 237 -25.81 -27.16 -31.51
C GLY A 237 -25.28 -25.93 -32.27
N LYS A 238 -25.29 -25.99 -33.61
CA LYS A 238 -24.88 -24.90 -34.49
C LYS A 238 -25.98 -24.60 -35.49
N LEU A 239 -26.18 -23.32 -35.77
CA LEU A 239 -27.05 -22.84 -36.83
C LEU A 239 -26.18 -22.18 -37.90
N THR A 240 -26.28 -22.66 -39.13
CA THR A 240 -25.50 -22.15 -40.27
C THR A 240 -26.41 -21.44 -41.24
N PHE A 241 -26.05 -20.20 -41.59
CA PHE A 241 -26.68 -19.39 -42.62
C PHE A 241 -25.77 -19.29 -43.83
N ARG A 242 -26.36 -19.30 -45.03
CA ARG A 242 -25.62 -19.13 -46.29
C ARG A 242 -26.10 -17.87 -47.01
N PHE A 243 -25.17 -17.17 -47.65
CA PHE A 243 -25.43 -15.88 -48.29
C PHE A 243 -24.85 -15.81 -49.70
N GLY A 244 -25.56 -15.12 -50.58
CA GLY A 244 -25.24 -15.05 -52.01
C GLY A 244 -25.54 -16.38 -52.72
N GLY A 245 -25.97 -16.32 -53.98
CA GLY A 245 -26.13 -17.50 -54.84
C GLY A 245 -27.13 -17.29 -55.97
N ASN A 246 -26.83 -17.84 -57.15
CA ASN A 246 -27.64 -17.76 -58.38
C ASN A 246 -28.18 -16.34 -58.69
N GLY A 247 -27.40 -15.30 -58.38
CA GLY A 247 -27.70 -13.90 -58.71
C GLY A 247 -28.79 -13.20 -57.89
N MET A 248 -29.35 -13.81 -56.83
CA MET A 248 -30.55 -13.28 -56.16
C MET A 248 -30.42 -12.93 -54.67
N TYR A 249 -29.26 -13.15 -54.04
CA TYR A 249 -29.08 -12.89 -52.61
C TYR A 249 -27.93 -11.93 -52.29
N LEU A 250 -28.15 -11.07 -51.30
CA LEU A 250 -27.14 -10.16 -50.77
C LEU A 250 -26.00 -10.98 -50.14
N THR A 251 -24.75 -10.65 -50.47
CA THR A 251 -23.55 -11.35 -49.96
C THR A 251 -22.98 -10.59 -48.77
N LEU A 252 -22.57 -11.31 -47.73
CA LEU A 252 -21.81 -10.75 -46.60
C LEU A 252 -20.30 -10.94 -46.85
N PRO A 253 -19.48 -9.89 -46.73
CA PRO A 253 -18.03 -10.02 -46.82
C PRO A 253 -17.46 -10.97 -45.75
N VAL A 254 -16.45 -11.75 -46.12
CA VAL A 254 -15.70 -12.61 -45.19
C VAL A 254 -15.00 -11.74 -44.16
N ALA A 255 -15.43 -11.87 -42.90
CA ALA A 255 -14.87 -11.17 -41.75
C ALA A 255 -15.26 -11.89 -40.45
N ALA A 256 -14.51 -11.64 -39.37
CA ALA A 256 -14.68 -12.33 -38.08
C ALA A 256 -15.33 -11.48 -36.98
N ASP A 257 -15.84 -10.29 -37.31
CA ASP A 257 -16.23 -9.24 -36.36
C ASP A 257 -17.72 -8.85 -36.45
N TYR A 258 -18.58 -9.77 -36.91
CA TYR A 258 -20.02 -9.55 -36.93
C TYR A 258 -20.66 -9.84 -35.57
N ARG A 259 -21.63 -9.02 -35.18
CA ARG A 259 -22.51 -9.29 -34.03
C ARG A 259 -23.84 -9.81 -34.53
N VAL A 260 -24.35 -10.88 -33.92
CA VAL A 260 -25.61 -11.51 -34.32
C VAL A 260 -26.60 -11.50 -33.16
N VAL A 261 -27.82 -11.07 -33.42
CA VAL A 261 -28.94 -11.18 -32.48
C VAL A 261 -29.99 -12.08 -33.11
N LEU A 262 -30.34 -13.16 -32.44
CA LEU A 262 -31.31 -14.14 -32.91
C LEU A 262 -32.49 -14.22 -31.96
N LYS A 263 -33.69 -14.40 -32.51
CA LYS A 263 -34.85 -14.93 -31.79
C LYS A 263 -35.23 -16.28 -32.39
N TYR A 264 -35.53 -17.26 -31.55
CA TYR A 264 -35.91 -18.59 -31.99
C TYR A 264 -36.97 -19.19 -31.06
N ALA A 265 -37.79 -20.11 -31.60
CA ALA A 265 -38.67 -20.97 -30.83
C ALA A 265 -37.91 -22.24 -30.43
N SER A 266 -38.08 -22.71 -29.20
CA SER A 266 -37.52 -23.98 -28.76
C SER A 266 -38.52 -25.14 -28.92
N LYS A 267 -38.02 -26.37 -28.80
CA LYS A 267 -38.80 -27.61 -28.79
C LYS A 267 -39.64 -27.76 -27.51
N ASP A 268 -39.36 -26.94 -26.50
CA ASP A 268 -40.09 -26.97 -25.24
C ASP A 268 -41.48 -26.37 -25.41
N SER A 269 -42.49 -27.13 -24.99
CA SER A 269 -43.85 -26.63 -24.89
C SER A 269 -43.93 -25.49 -23.87
N TYR A 270 -44.56 -24.40 -24.28
CA TYR A 270 -45.05 -23.36 -23.39
C TYR A 270 -46.34 -23.87 -22.75
N VAL A 271 -46.20 -24.63 -21.66
CA VAL A 271 -47.34 -25.02 -20.82
C VAL A 271 -47.54 -23.91 -19.80
N ASN A 272 -48.70 -23.25 -19.85
CA ASN A 272 -49.14 -22.33 -18.79
C ASN A 272 -49.29 -23.07 -17.46
#